data_AF-A0A3R6AQT9-F1
#
_entry.id   AF-A0A3R6AQT9-F1
#
_cell.length_a   1.000
_cell.length_b   1.000
_cell.length_c   1.000
_cell.angle_alpha   90.00
_cell.angle_beta   90.00
_cell.angle_gamma   90.00
#
_symmetry.space_group_name_H-M   'P 1'
#
loop_
_entity.id
_entity.type
_entity.pdbx_description
1 polymer ?
#
loop_
_entity_poly.entity_id
_entity_poly.type
_entity_poly.pdbx_seq_one_letter_code
_entity_poly.pdbx_strand_id
1 'polypeptide(L)'
;MVDNLIYRTKESVNNFKEDPINNLGFLIPVAIALISLGSGIVTYIMYIFNGGYTVQINAAKKYGWFGGYSEKFTSGTTGMITSGIIGKILLLLIGIEFVVMMINYFKHNEKGKRVVMIVDLSFLVIQVILIMNIFMASIGVLVIGSIITQISKLFGEIAITPQTVAWGYAIIVMVAIITFIVLILTTKECKWMLGYTALAVVFAKILVPLIFLILQNIVSIFIGAVALLVIVAVIGIGFLIFAGGKGGDREHIGTSSDASGSSFGVENKRTKNNTNKSKEENKKMRSNKASAYISNLNEALGIQLFKVHGTFGDYIELDNHLVNRKICSLEALEKGKFHIYDERTGREIKSIEVPWKKEK
;
A
#
# COMPACT_ATOMS: atom_id res chain seq x y z
N MET A 1 28.31 -8.90 15.07
CA MET A 1 27.05 -8.27 15.55
C MET A 1 26.17 -9.28 16.29
N VAL A 2 25.92 -10.46 15.73
CA VAL A 2 25.15 -11.54 16.39
C VAL A 2 25.82 -12.03 17.67
N ASP A 3 27.15 -12.23 17.67
CA ASP A 3 27.88 -12.72 18.86
C ASP A 3 27.77 -11.76 20.05
N ASN A 4 27.75 -10.45 19.78
CA ASN A 4 27.56 -9.43 20.80
C ASN A 4 26.14 -9.46 21.39
N LEU A 5 25.13 -9.76 20.55
CA LEU A 5 23.75 -9.93 21.00
C LEU A 5 23.63 -11.16 21.92
N ILE A 6 24.23 -12.29 21.51
CA ILE A 6 24.22 -13.54 22.28
C ILE A 6 24.95 -13.36 23.62
N TYR A 7 26.12 -12.72 23.60
CA TYR A 7 26.86 -12.39 24.81
C TYR A 7 26.02 -11.55 25.78
N ARG A 8 25.43 -10.45 25.29
CA ARG A 8 24.60 -9.56 26.10
C ARG A 8 23.34 -10.26 26.61
N THR A 9 22.71 -11.14 25.83
CA THR A 9 21.58 -11.95 26.31
C THR A 9 22.01 -12.87 27.45
N LYS A 10 23.14 -13.55 27.31
CA LYS A 10 23.68 -14.42 28.36
C LYS A 10 24.00 -13.63 29.63
N GLU A 11 24.62 -12.46 29.49
CA GLU A 11 24.91 -11.56 30.60
C GLU A 11 23.64 -11.08 31.30
N SER A 12 22.64 -10.61 30.56
CA SER A 12 21.37 -10.15 31.14
C SER A 12 20.58 -11.25 31.85
N VAL A 13 20.69 -12.51 31.40
CA VAL A 13 20.10 -13.66 32.09
C VAL A 13 20.86 -13.97 33.38
N ASN A 14 22.19 -13.99 33.33
CA ASN A 14 23.02 -14.34 34.48
C ASN A 14 22.94 -13.28 35.59
N ASN A 15 22.93 -12.00 35.22
CA ASN A 15 22.93 -10.88 36.15
C ASN A 15 21.52 -10.34 36.42
N PHE A 16 20.48 -11.12 36.09
CA PHE A 16 19.08 -10.69 36.19
C PHE A 16 18.70 -10.21 37.59
N LYS A 17 19.20 -10.89 38.63
CA LYS A 17 18.91 -10.54 40.02
C LYS A 17 19.49 -9.19 40.45
N GLU A 18 20.56 -8.75 39.82
CA GLU A 18 21.28 -7.53 40.19
C GLU A 18 20.56 -6.28 39.69
N ASP A 19 20.06 -6.31 38.45
CA ASP A 19 19.26 -5.22 37.88
C ASP A 19 18.10 -5.74 37.02
N PRO A 20 17.00 -6.19 37.66
CA PRO A 20 15.93 -6.90 36.95
C PRO A 20 15.20 -6.04 35.92
N ILE A 21 15.05 -4.74 36.18
CA ILE A 21 14.32 -3.82 35.29
C ILE A 21 15.13 -3.56 34.01
N ASN A 22 16.42 -3.27 34.16
CA ASN A 22 17.32 -3.02 33.03
C ASN A 22 17.49 -4.30 32.18
N ASN A 23 17.63 -5.45 32.83
CA ASN A 23 17.71 -6.75 32.15
C ASN A 23 16.39 -7.13 31.47
N LEU A 24 15.22 -6.87 32.08
CA LEU A 24 13.92 -7.06 31.41
C LEU A 24 13.82 -6.24 30.14
N GLY A 25 14.25 -4.97 30.21
CA GLY A 25 14.25 -4.04 29.07
C GLY A 25 15.05 -4.52 27.86
N PHE A 26 16.00 -5.44 28.07
CA PHE A 26 16.72 -6.09 26.99
C PHE A 26 16.11 -7.45 26.60
N LEU A 27 15.71 -8.25 27.60
CA LEU A 27 15.24 -9.62 27.39
C LEU A 27 13.85 -9.70 26.74
N ILE A 28 12.93 -8.76 27.03
CA ILE A 28 11.60 -8.77 26.43
C ILE A 28 11.66 -8.51 24.91
N PRO A 29 12.40 -7.50 24.40
CA PRO A 29 12.62 -7.35 22.95
C PRO A 29 13.22 -8.60 22.29
N VAL A 30 14.18 -9.26 22.94
CA VAL A 30 14.76 -10.52 22.45
C VAL A 30 13.69 -11.62 22.40
N ALA A 31 12.85 -11.75 23.43
CA ALA A 31 11.75 -12.70 23.46
C ALA A 31 10.72 -12.45 22.35
N ILE A 32 10.35 -11.18 22.11
CA ILE A 32 9.47 -10.77 20.99
C ILE A 32 10.04 -11.26 19.66
N ALA A 33 11.34 -11.02 19.41
CA ALA A 33 11.99 -11.44 18.18
C ALA A 33 11.98 -12.97 18.03
N LEU A 34 12.37 -13.71 19.09
CA LEU A 34 12.43 -15.18 19.07
C LEU A 34 11.05 -15.83 18.89
N ILE A 35 10.02 -15.35 19.60
CA ILE A 35 8.64 -15.85 19.46
C ILE A 35 8.14 -15.61 18.04
N SER A 36 8.41 -14.44 17.47
CA SER A 36 8.01 -14.13 16.09
C SER A 36 8.70 -15.06 15.08
N LEU A 37 10.01 -15.28 15.23
CA LEU A 37 10.78 -16.16 14.36
C LEU A 37 10.27 -17.60 14.45
N GLY A 38 10.11 -18.12 15.67
CA GLY A 38 9.57 -19.45 15.92
C GLY A 38 8.19 -19.63 15.31
N SER A 39 7.30 -18.64 15.48
CA SER A 39 5.99 -18.65 14.83
C SER A 39 6.11 -18.68 13.30
N GLY A 40 7.00 -17.87 12.71
CA GLY A 40 7.20 -17.86 11.26
C GLY A 40 7.66 -19.21 10.71
N ILE A 41 8.57 -19.89 11.43
CA ILE A 41 9.03 -21.25 11.09
C ILE A 41 7.86 -22.24 11.11
N VAL A 42 7.06 -22.25 12.18
CA VAL A 42 5.89 -23.15 12.30
C VAL A 42 4.90 -22.89 11.16
N THR A 43 4.60 -21.63 10.88
CA THR A 43 3.72 -21.18 9.81
C THR A 43 4.23 -21.61 8.42
N TYR A 44 5.55 -21.57 8.20
CA TYR A 44 6.18 -22.02 6.96
C TYR A 44 6.16 -23.54 6.81
N ILE A 45 6.41 -24.28 7.89
CA ILE A 45 6.30 -25.74 7.90
C ILE A 45 4.87 -26.17 7.57
N MET A 46 3.86 -25.53 8.17
CA MET A 46 2.45 -25.79 7.87
C MET A 46 2.10 -25.54 6.40
N TYR A 47 2.67 -24.49 5.80
CA TYR A 47 2.50 -24.21 4.38
C TYR A 47 3.05 -25.33 3.49
N ILE A 48 4.23 -25.89 3.83
CA ILE A 48 4.81 -27.04 3.12
C ILE A 48 3.92 -28.28 3.25
N PHE A 49 3.50 -28.62 4.47
CA PHE A 49 2.65 -29.79 4.73
C PHE A 49 1.31 -29.72 4.02
N ASN A 50 0.74 -28.52 3.89
CA ASN A 50 -0.50 -28.30 3.14
C ASN A 50 -0.30 -28.32 1.61
N GLY A 51 0.89 -28.71 1.13
CA GLY A 51 1.20 -28.82 -0.29
C GLY A 51 1.32 -27.48 -1.01
N GLY A 52 1.64 -26.39 -0.30
CA GLY A 52 1.64 -25.04 -0.85
C GLY A 52 2.47 -24.90 -2.14
N TYR A 53 3.68 -25.46 -2.18
CA TYR A 53 4.50 -25.46 -3.40
C TYR A 53 3.90 -26.30 -4.53
N THR A 54 3.28 -27.44 -4.21
CA THR A 54 2.59 -28.27 -5.20
C THR A 54 1.44 -27.50 -5.85
N VAL A 55 0.68 -26.73 -5.07
CA VAL A 55 -0.38 -25.85 -5.57
C VAL A 55 0.19 -24.78 -6.51
N GLN A 56 1.28 -24.11 -6.13
CA GLN A 56 1.93 -23.10 -6.99
C GLN A 56 2.45 -23.69 -8.30
N ILE A 57 3.08 -24.86 -8.26
CA ILE A 57 3.57 -25.55 -9.45
C ILE A 57 2.40 -25.95 -10.36
N ASN A 58 1.29 -26.44 -9.80
CA ASN A 58 0.11 -26.80 -10.58
C ASN A 58 -0.56 -25.57 -11.20
N ALA A 59 -0.62 -24.45 -10.48
CA ALA A 59 -1.07 -23.17 -11.04
C ALA A 59 -0.18 -22.72 -12.20
N ALA A 60 1.14 -22.87 -12.07
CA ALA A 60 2.09 -22.56 -13.14
C ALA A 60 1.90 -23.44 -14.39
N LYS A 61 1.62 -24.74 -14.19
CA LYS A 61 1.27 -25.65 -15.29
C LYS A 61 -0.04 -25.27 -15.97
N LYS A 62 -1.05 -24.91 -15.18
CA LYS A 62 -2.40 -24.58 -15.68
C LYS A 62 -2.44 -23.26 -16.46
N TYR A 63 -1.80 -22.22 -15.95
CA TYR A 63 -1.85 -20.87 -16.53
C TYR A 63 -0.64 -20.53 -17.42
N GLY A 64 0.29 -21.47 -17.61
CA GLY A 64 1.51 -21.27 -18.37
C GLY A 64 2.46 -20.26 -17.72
N TRP A 65 3.50 -19.82 -18.44
CA TRP A 65 4.54 -18.94 -17.90
C TRP A 65 4.09 -17.48 -17.79
N PHE A 66 3.27 -17.02 -18.75
CA PHE A 66 2.86 -15.62 -18.89
C PHE A 66 1.41 -15.33 -18.45
N GLY A 67 0.63 -16.34 -18.08
CA GLY A 67 -0.75 -16.18 -17.62
C GLY A 67 -0.92 -16.36 -16.11
N GLY A 68 -2.02 -15.85 -15.56
CA GLY A 68 -2.49 -16.18 -14.20
C GLY A 68 -1.51 -15.85 -13.07
N TYR A 69 -0.82 -14.71 -13.12
CA TYR A 69 0.17 -14.35 -12.08
C TYR A 69 -0.44 -14.31 -10.67
N SER A 70 -1.63 -13.73 -10.50
CA SER A 70 -2.31 -13.68 -9.18
C SER A 70 -2.56 -15.07 -8.59
N GLU A 71 -2.84 -16.07 -9.44
CA GLU A 71 -3.13 -17.45 -9.04
C GLU A 71 -1.87 -18.23 -8.65
N LYS A 72 -0.69 -17.76 -9.09
CA LYS A 72 0.60 -18.37 -8.75
C LYS A 72 1.12 -17.86 -7.41
N PHE A 73 0.82 -16.62 -7.04
CA PHE A 73 1.24 -16.07 -5.75
C PHE A 73 0.25 -16.47 -4.64
N THR A 74 0.78 -16.78 -3.47
CA THR A 74 -0.01 -16.97 -2.26
C THR A 74 0.15 -15.76 -1.34
N SER A 75 -0.94 -15.27 -0.78
CA SER A 75 -0.89 -14.38 0.39
C SER A 75 -0.36 -15.11 1.64
N GLY A 76 -0.26 -16.44 1.57
CA GLY A 76 0.41 -17.26 2.55
C GLY A 76 -0.39 -17.45 3.84
N THR A 77 0.27 -18.10 4.80
CA THR A 77 -0.18 -18.26 6.19
C THR A 77 0.40 -17.19 7.12
N THR A 78 1.19 -16.25 6.59
CA THR A 78 1.91 -15.20 7.35
C THR A 78 0.99 -14.23 8.08
N GLY A 79 -0.24 -14.02 7.60
CA GLY A 79 -1.28 -13.26 8.32
C GLY A 79 -1.58 -13.82 9.72
N MET A 80 -1.44 -15.14 9.92
CA MET A 80 -1.67 -15.79 11.22
C MET A 80 -0.70 -15.31 12.31
N ILE A 81 0.51 -14.88 11.93
CA ILE A 81 1.51 -14.32 12.85
C ILE A 81 1.03 -12.97 13.42
N THR A 82 0.27 -12.20 12.62
CA THR A 82 -0.15 -10.84 12.98
C THR A 82 -1.47 -10.76 13.74
N SER A 83 -2.44 -11.64 13.43
CA SER A 83 -3.82 -11.56 13.98
C SER A 83 -4.24 -12.72 14.87
N GLY A 84 -3.41 -13.77 15.01
CA GLY A 84 -3.69 -14.94 15.83
C GLY A 84 -3.30 -14.81 17.32
N ILE A 85 -3.28 -15.95 18.02
CA ILE A 85 -2.85 -16.06 19.43
C ILE A 85 -1.43 -15.47 19.61
N ILE A 86 -0.53 -15.75 18.66
CA ILE A 86 0.83 -15.18 18.66
C ILE A 86 0.77 -13.65 18.62
N GLY A 87 -0.10 -13.07 17.78
CA GLY A 87 -0.27 -11.63 17.70
C GLY A 87 -0.67 -11.01 19.05
N LYS A 88 -1.56 -11.67 19.80
CA LYS A 88 -1.98 -11.26 21.15
C LYS A 88 -0.84 -11.39 22.17
N ILE A 89 -0.07 -12.48 22.13
CA ILE A 89 1.11 -12.68 22.99
C ILE A 89 2.14 -11.59 22.75
N LEU A 90 2.43 -11.26 21.48
CA LEU A 90 3.37 -10.20 21.13
C LEU A 90 2.87 -8.83 21.64
N LEU A 91 1.56 -8.55 21.50
CA LEU A 91 0.98 -7.31 22.01
C LEU A 91 1.06 -7.21 23.54
N LEU A 92 0.83 -8.31 24.25
CA LEU A 92 1.00 -8.39 25.70
C LEU A 92 2.45 -8.11 26.11
N LEU A 93 3.43 -8.71 25.43
CA LEU A 93 4.86 -8.49 25.70
C LEU A 93 5.27 -7.03 25.46
N ILE A 94 4.77 -6.39 24.41
CA ILE A 94 4.98 -4.96 24.15
C ILE A 94 4.39 -4.11 25.29
N GLY A 95 3.21 -4.48 25.80
CA GLY A 95 2.60 -3.83 26.96
C GLY A 95 3.42 -3.98 28.24
N ILE A 96 3.97 -5.17 28.50
CA ILE A 96 4.87 -5.41 29.63
C ILE A 96 6.14 -4.56 29.50
N GLU A 97 6.74 -4.52 28.31
CA GLU A 97 7.94 -3.72 28.04
C GLU A 97 7.68 -2.22 28.28
N PHE A 98 6.51 -1.73 27.88
CA PHE A 98 6.09 -0.37 28.17
C PHE A 98 6.08 -0.09 29.69
N VAL A 99 5.53 -1.02 30.49
CA VAL A 99 5.52 -0.89 31.96
C VAL A 99 6.94 -0.88 32.53
N VAL A 100 7.81 -1.78 32.07
CA VAL A 100 9.23 -1.83 32.50
C VAL A 100 9.92 -0.50 32.18
N MET A 101 9.67 0.05 30.98
CA MET A 101 10.20 1.34 30.56
C MET A 101 9.68 2.49 31.42
N MET A 102 8.41 2.49 31.81
CA MET A 102 7.86 3.46 32.75
C MET A 102 8.53 3.36 34.12
N ILE A 103 8.69 2.16 34.66
CA ILE A 103 9.39 1.95 35.94
C ILE A 103 10.82 2.49 35.85
N ASN A 104 11.52 2.20 34.75
CA ASN A 104 12.89 2.67 34.54
C ASN A 104 12.96 4.21 34.44
N TYR A 105 12.00 4.83 33.75
CA TYR A 105 11.86 6.28 33.64
C TYR A 105 11.70 6.94 35.02
N PHE A 106 10.79 6.41 35.84
CA PHE A 106 10.52 6.94 37.18
C PHE A 106 11.67 6.68 38.15
N LYS A 107 12.48 5.63 37.97
CA LYS A 107 13.64 5.35 38.83
C LYS A 107 14.77 6.38 38.63
N HIS A 108 15.05 6.77 37.38
CA HIS A 108 16.27 7.50 37.02
C HIS A 108 16.11 9.00 36.76
N ASN A 109 14.88 9.54 36.68
CA ASN A 109 14.66 10.96 36.45
C ASN A 109 14.50 11.77 37.74
N GLU A 110 14.67 13.09 37.67
CA GLU A 110 14.40 14.03 38.77
C GLU A 110 12.89 14.25 39.00
N LYS A 111 12.53 14.80 40.17
CA LYS A 111 11.11 15.01 40.57
C LYS A 111 10.31 15.79 39.52
N GLY A 112 10.90 16.86 38.93
CA GLY A 112 10.22 17.68 37.92
C GLY A 112 9.79 16.88 36.69
N LYS A 113 10.73 16.14 36.08
CA LYS A 113 10.44 15.29 34.92
C LYS A 113 9.40 14.20 35.22
N ARG A 114 9.46 13.61 36.42
CA ARG A 114 8.46 12.62 36.87
C ARG A 114 7.05 13.23 36.94
N VAL A 115 6.91 14.44 37.48
CA VAL A 115 5.61 15.13 37.55
C VAL A 115 5.07 15.41 36.15
N VAL A 116 5.91 15.94 35.24
CA VAL A 116 5.50 16.20 33.86
C VAL A 116 5.02 14.92 33.17
N MET A 117 5.73 13.80 33.36
CA MET A 117 5.34 12.50 32.81
C MET A 117 4.00 11.98 33.36
N ILE A 118 3.72 12.16 34.66
CA ILE A 118 2.45 11.76 35.26
C ILE A 118 1.31 12.58 34.68
N VAL A 119 1.50 13.90 34.52
CA VAL A 119 0.49 14.78 33.93
C VAL A 119 0.21 14.37 32.48
N ASP A 120 1.26 14.13 31.70
CA ASP A 120 1.17 13.69 30.31
C ASP A 120 0.46 12.33 30.15
N LEU A 121 0.85 11.32 30.93
CA LEU A 121 0.18 10.02 30.95
C LEU A 121 -1.30 10.13 31.35
N SER A 122 -1.60 10.95 32.36
CA SER A 122 -2.98 11.18 32.81
C SER A 122 -3.82 11.78 31.68
N PHE A 123 -3.24 12.73 30.95
CA PHE A 123 -3.88 13.37 29.80
C PHE A 123 -4.12 12.37 28.64
N LEU A 124 -3.14 11.52 28.33
CA LEU A 124 -3.30 10.44 27.34
C LEU A 124 -4.41 9.46 27.72
N VAL A 125 -4.52 9.07 29.00
CA VAL A 125 -5.60 8.19 29.47
C VAL A 125 -6.97 8.86 29.31
N ILE A 126 -7.09 10.14 29.68
CA ILE A 126 -8.33 10.92 29.49
C ILE A 126 -8.71 10.96 28.01
N GLN A 127 -7.75 11.21 27.12
CA GLN A 127 -7.98 11.21 25.66
C GLN A 127 -8.50 9.86 25.15
N VAL A 128 -7.92 8.74 25.60
CA VAL A 128 -8.38 7.40 25.20
C VAL A 128 -9.82 7.16 25.65
N ILE A 129 -10.17 7.54 26.89
CA ILE A 129 -11.54 7.42 27.41
C ILE A 129 -12.51 8.28 26.59
N LEU A 130 -12.13 9.51 26.26
CA LEU A 130 -12.96 10.41 25.45
C LEU A 130 -13.19 9.86 24.04
N ILE A 131 -12.14 9.33 23.38
CA ILE A 131 -12.27 8.70 22.06
C ILE A 131 -13.21 7.51 22.11
N MET A 132 -13.06 6.65 23.12
CA MET A 132 -13.93 5.49 23.29
C MET A 132 -15.39 5.89 23.50
N ASN A 133 -15.65 6.93 24.30
CA ASN A 133 -17.00 7.47 24.50
C ASN A 133 -17.58 8.06 23.21
N ILE A 134 -16.81 8.83 22.45
CA ILE A 134 -17.22 9.40 21.15
C ILE A 134 -17.50 8.28 20.15
N PHE A 135 -16.64 7.26 20.09
CA PHE A 135 -16.78 6.13 19.18
C PHE A 135 -18.04 5.29 19.51
N MET A 136 -18.29 5.01 20.79
CA MET A 136 -19.52 4.35 21.24
C MET A 136 -20.77 5.17 20.91
N ALA A 137 -20.71 6.51 21.05
CA ALA A 137 -21.79 7.42 20.66
C ALA A 137 -21.96 7.56 19.13
N SER A 138 -20.93 7.26 18.33
CA SER A 138 -21.01 7.25 16.86
C SER A 138 -21.62 5.96 16.32
N ILE A 139 -21.45 4.83 17.01
CA ILE A 139 -22.07 3.54 16.64
C ILE A 139 -23.51 3.47 17.16
N GLY A 140 -23.77 4.02 18.35
CA GLY A 140 -25.12 4.20 18.88
C GLY A 140 -25.69 5.55 18.45
N VAL A 141 -26.49 5.57 17.37
CA VAL A 141 -27.18 6.74 16.75
C VAL A 141 -28.07 7.60 17.70
N LEU A 142 -27.94 7.53 19.03
CA LEU A 142 -28.91 8.09 19.98
C LEU A 142 -28.35 8.95 21.13
N VAL A 143 -27.11 9.46 21.05
CA VAL A 143 -26.59 10.44 22.05
C VAL A 143 -26.03 11.72 21.41
N ILE A 144 -26.32 11.98 20.15
CA ILE A 144 -25.87 13.22 19.48
C ILE A 144 -26.67 14.44 19.99
N GLY A 145 -27.96 14.28 20.30
CA GLY A 145 -28.81 15.39 20.75
C GLY A 145 -28.48 15.95 22.14
N SER A 146 -28.09 15.09 23.09
CA SER A 146 -27.88 15.50 24.50
C SER A 146 -26.50 16.11 24.74
N ILE A 147 -25.44 15.55 24.14
CA ILE A 147 -24.07 16.04 24.36
C ILE A 147 -23.83 17.37 23.63
N ILE A 148 -24.35 17.53 22.40
CA ILE A 148 -24.23 18.78 21.64
C ILE A 148 -25.02 19.91 22.33
N THR A 149 -26.21 19.63 22.88
CA THR A 149 -26.99 20.64 23.61
C THR A 149 -26.32 21.04 24.93
N GLN A 150 -25.66 20.12 25.64
CA GLN A 150 -24.91 20.46 26.86
C GLN A 150 -23.62 21.25 26.57
N ILE A 151 -22.89 20.90 25.51
CA ILE A 151 -21.68 21.64 25.09
C ILE A 151 -22.05 23.04 24.56
N SER A 152 -23.16 23.19 23.83
CA SER A 152 -23.65 24.49 23.34
C SER A 152 -24.03 25.45 24.47
N LYS A 153 -24.54 24.94 25.59
CA LYS A 153 -24.86 25.73 26.78
C LYS A 153 -23.62 26.21 27.55
N LEU A 154 -22.52 25.48 27.46
CA LEU A 154 -21.27 25.75 28.18
C LEU A 154 -20.35 26.73 27.44
N PHE A 155 -20.37 26.71 26.11
CA PHE A 155 -19.48 27.53 25.28
C PHE A 155 -20.16 28.74 24.63
N GLY A 156 -21.45 28.97 24.89
CA GLY A 156 -22.23 29.92 24.11
C GLY A 156 -22.38 29.45 22.67
N GLU A 157 -23.21 30.15 21.91
CA GLU A 157 -23.56 29.83 20.52
C GLU A 157 -22.39 30.12 19.55
N ILE A 158 -21.23 29.49 19.77
CA ILE A 158 -20.11 29.55 18.86
C ILE A 158 -20.40 28.52 17.77
N ALA A 159 -20.62 28.99 16.55
CA ALA A 159 -20.77 28.16 15.36
C ALA A 159 -19.44 27.49 14.98
N ILE A 160 -18.93 26.59 15.83
CA ILE A 160 -17.73 25.79 15.54
C ILE A 160 -18.19 24.58 14.73
N THR A 161 -17.67 24.46 13.50
CA THR A 161 -17.91 23.29 12.66
C THR A 161 -17.39 22.03 13.36
N PRO A 162 -18.13 20.91 13.39
CA PRO A 162 -17.68 19.66 14.04
C PRO A 162 -16.30 19.18 13.57
N GLN A 163 -15.97 19.45 12.30
CA GLN A 163 -14.66 19.16 11.72
C GLN A 163 -13.54 19.94 12.42
N THR A 164 -13.74 21.23 12.73
CA THR A 164 -12.75 22.06 13.42
C THR A 164 -12.47 21.57 14.84
N VAL A 165 -13.51 21.10 15.54
CA VAL A 165 -13.35 20.46 16.87
C VAL A 165 -12.55 19.17 16.75
N ALA A 166 -12.82 18.34 15.74
CA ALA A 166 -12.10 17.09 15.52
C ALA A 166 -10.61 17.33 15.19
N TRP A 167 -10.30 18.31 14.34
CA TRP A 167 -8.90 18.70 14.06
C TRP A 167 -8.20 19.26 15.30
N GLY A 168 -8.87 20.12 16.06
CA GLY A 168 -8.33 20.65 17.33
C GLY A 168 -8.01 19.53 18.32
N TYR A 169 -8.92 18.56 18.46
CA TYR A 169 -8.71 17.38 19.29
C TYR A 169 -7.51 16.53 18.79
N ALA A 170 -7.45 16.26 17.49
CA ALA A 170 -6.34 15.49 16.91
C ALA A 170 -4.98 16.17 17.16
N ILE A 171 -4.90 17.50 17.06
CA ILE A 171 -3.68 18.27 17.37
C ILE A 171 -3.29 18.08 18.84
N ILE A 172 -4.24 18.19 19.76
CA ILE A 172 -4.01 18.02 21.20
C ILE A 172 -3.48 16.62 21.51
N VAL A 173 -4.06 15.58 20.89
CA VAL A 173 -3.59 14.19 21.01
C VAL A 173 -2.16 14.04 20.49
N MET A 174 -1.88 14.59 19.31
CA MET A 174 -0.55 14.52 18.71
C MET A 174 0.51 15.23 19.58
N VAL A 175 0.18 16.38 20.17
CA VAL A 175 1.08 17.11 21.08
C VAL A 175 1.38 16.26 22.33
N ALA A 176 0.38 15.61 22.92
CA ALA A 176 0.58 14.72 24.06
C ALA A 176 1.48 13.53 23.70
N ILE A 177 1.21 12.85 22.58
CA ILE A 177 2.05 11.73 22.11
C ILE A 177 3.48 12.17 21.82
N ILE A 178 3.67 13.33 21.18
CA ILE A 178 5.01 13.87 20.90
C ILE A 178 5.73 14.18 22.22
N THR A 179 5.04 14.80 23.17
CA THR A 179 5.59 15.12 24.50
C THR A 179 6.02 13.86 25.22
N PHE A 180 5.16 12.83 25.26
CA PHE A 180 5.48 11.51 25.79
C PHE A 180 6.76 10.93 25.18
N ILE A 181 6.84 10.90 23.84
CA ILE A 181 8.00 10.36 23.12
C ILE A 181 9.27 11.15 23.44
N VAL A 182 9.19 12.49 23.45
CA VAL A 182 10.32 13.36 23.76
C VAL A 182 10.82 13.14 25.19
N LEU A 183 9.91 13.00 26.16
CA LEU A 183 10.28 12.70 27.55
C LEU A 183 11.06 11.39 27.64
N ILE A 184 10.56 10.33 27.00
CA ILE A 184 11.21 9.01 26.99
C ILE A 184 12.57 9.06 26.29
N LEU A 185 12.67 9.72 25.13
CA LEU A 185 13.93 9.83 24.37
C LEU A 185 14.99 10.68 25.06
N THR A 186 14.57 11.63 25.91
CA THR A 186 15.49 12.46 26.70
C THR A 186 16.16 11.66 27.82
N THR A 187 15.54 10.57 28.28
CA THR A 187 16.11 9.68 29.31
C THR A 187 17.00 8.62 28.66
N LYS A 188 18.32 8.68 28.92
CA LYS A 188 19.31 7.75 28.36
C LYS A 188 18.94 6.28 28.57
N GLU A 189 18.50 5.94 29.78
CA GLU A 189 18.13 4.57 30.15
C GLU A 189 16.88 4.05 29.44
N CYS A 190 15.95 4.92 29.06
CA CYS A 190 14.76 4.53 28.31
C CYS A 190 15.00 4.54 26.80
N LYS A 191 15.89 5.41 26.32
CA LYS A 191 16.21 5.57 24.88
C LYS A 191 16.70 4.27 24.26
N TRP A 192 17.62 3.56 24.93
CA TRP A 192 18.15 2.31 24.40
C TRP A 192 17.09 1.19 24.46
N MET A 193 16.31 1.09 25.55
CA MET A 193 15.19 0.14 25.66
C MET A 193 14.20 0.33 24.51
N LEU A 194 13.71 1.57 24.32
CA LEU A 194 12.79 1.93 23.24
C LEU A 194 13.36 1.55 21.86
N GLY A 195 14.66 1.75 21.65
CA GLY A 195 15.34 1.36 20.42
C GLY A 195 15.28 -0.15 20.15
N TYR A 196 15.58 -0.99 21.15
CA TYR A 196 15.48 -2.44 21.01
C TYR A 196 14.04 -2.91 20.86
N THR A 197 13.09 -2.34 21.61
CA THR A 197 11.67 -2.66 21.47
C THR A 197 11.18 -2.32 20.06
N ALA A 198 11.48 -1.12 19.55
CA ALA A 198 11.09 -0.70 18.21
C ALA A 198 11.69 -1.62 17.14
N LEU A 199 12.98 -1.95 17.25
CA LEU A 199 13.66 -2.88 16.35
C LEU A 199 13.01 -4.28 16.40
N ALA A 200 12.70 -4.79 17.59
CA ALA A 200 12.06 -6.08 17.77
C ALA A 200 10.63 -6.11 17.20
N VAL A 201 9.87 -5.02 17.35
CA VAL A 201 8.53 -4.89 16.76
C VAL A 201 8.59 -4.85 15.23
N VAL A 202 9.50 -4.06 14.66
CA VAL A 202 9.73 -4.03 13.20
C VAL A 202 10.15 -5.41 12.70
N PHE A 203 11.08 -6.06 13.40
CA PHE A 203 11.49 -7.42 13.09
C PHE A 203 10.31 -8.40 13.12
N ALA A 204 9.52 -8.39 14.19
CA ALA A 204 8.44 -9.34 14.42
C ALA A 204 7.20 -9.13 13.53
N LYS A 205 6.85 -7.88 13.24
CA LYS A 205 5.61 -7.53 12.52
C LYS A 205 5.82 -7.25 11.03
N ILE A 206 7.04 -6.91 10.62
CA ILE A 206 7.36 -6.56 9.23
C ILE A 206 8.36 -7.58 8.67
N LEU A 207 9.55 -7.68 9.27
CA LEU A 207 10.65 -8.43 8.65
C LEU A 207 10.36 -9.93 8.58
N VAL A 208 9.95 -10.55 9.69
CA VAL A 208 9.66 -11.99 9.76
C VAL A 208 8.53 -12.38 8.81
N PRO A 209 7.33 -11.75 8.84
CA PRO A 209 6.28 -12.04 7.88
C PRO A 209 6.72 -11.87 6.43
N LEU A 210 7.51 -10.83 6.12
CA LEU A 210 8.01 -10.58 4.78
C LEU A 210 8.97 -11.69 4.30
N ILE A 211 9.94 -12.07 5.13
CA ILE A 211 10.89 -13.15 4.81
C ILE A 211 10.13 -14.45 4.51
N PHE A 212 9.17 -14.82 5.36
CA PHE A 212 8.40 -16.04 5.15
C PHE A 212 7.42 -15.95 3.98
N LEU A 213 6.88 -14.77 3.69
CA LEU A 213 6.05 -14.57 2.49
C LEU A 213 6.86 -14.75 1.22
N ILE A 214 8.08 -14.20 1.17
CA ILE A 214 9.02 -14.42 0.05
C ILE A 214 9.35 -15.90 -0.08
N LEU A 215 9.65 -16.56 1.04
CA LEU A 215 9.98 -17.97 1.05
C LEU A 215 8.82 -18.83 0.55
N GLN A 216 7.60 -18.58 1.02
CA GLN A 216 6.38 -19.27 0.55
C GLN A 216 6.12 -19.04 -0.95
N ASN A 217 6.53 -17.91 -1.50
CA ASN A 217 6.36 -17.53 -2.90
C ASN A 217 7.61 -17.75 -3.78
N ILE A 218 8.63 -18.45 -3.28
CA ILE A 218 9.91 -18.57 -3.99
C ILE A 218 9.77 -19.19 -5.39
N VAL A 219 8.86 -20.16 -5.55
CA VAL A 219 8.58 -20.80 -6.85
C VAL A 219 7.99 -19.82 -7.84
N SER A 220 6.97 -19.07 -7.43
CA SER A 220 6.30 -18.07 -8.29
C SER A 220 7.22 -16.89 -8.64
N ILE A 221 8.07 -16.47 -7.70
CA ILE A 221 9.12 -15.49 -7.95
C ILE A 221 10.11 -16.00 -9.01
N PHE A 222 10.56 -17.25 -8.89
CA PHE A 222 11.48 -17.86 -9.84
C PHE A 222 10.88 -17.97 -11.25
N ILE A 223 9.64 -18.46 -11.36
CA ILE A 223 8.92 -18.55 -12.65
C ILE A 223 8.79 -17.17 -13.30
N GLY A 224 8.42 -16.16 -12.51
CA GLY A 224 8.35 -14.77 -12.98
C GLY A 224 9.70 -14.24 -13.47
N ALA A 225 10.79 -14.50 -12.73
CA ALA A 225 12.13 -14.07 -13.10
C ALA A 225 12.60 -14.70 -14.42
N VAL A 226 12.37 -16.00 -14.61
CA VAL A 226 12.73 -16.68 -15.87
C VAL A 226 11.88 -16.18 -17.03
N ALA A 227 10.57 -15.96 -16.83
CA ALA A 227 9.71 -15.37 -17.86
C ALA A 227 10.21 -13.98 -18.31
N LEU A 228 10.68 -13.15 -17.37
CA LEU A 228 11.24 -11.83 -17.66
C LEU A 228 12.55 -11.94 -18.46
N LEU A 229 13.43 -12.88 -18.11
CA LEU A 229 14.65 -13.15 -18.89
C LEU A 229 14.34 -13.56 -20.34
N VAL A 230 13.33 -14.40 -20.54
CA VAL A 230 12.91 -14.81 -21.89
C VAL A 230 12.38 -13.61 -22.68
N ILE A 231 11.58 -12.73 -22.07
CA ILE A 231 11.09 -11.51 -22.73
C ILE A 231 12.27 -10.60 -23.14
N VAL A 232 13.23 -10.39 -22.23
CA VAL A 232 14.43 -9.58 -22.51
C VAL A 232 15.24 -10.19 -23.65
N ALA A 233 15.42 -11.51 -23.67
CA ALA A 233 16.12 -12.20 -24.74
C ALA A 233 15.40 -12.06 -26.09
N VAL A 234 14.07 -12.25 -26.12
CA VAL A 234 13.26 -12.10 -27.34
C VAL A 234 13.29 -10.66 -27.86
N ILE A 235 13.17 -9.66 -26.99
CA ILE A 235 13.27 -8.24 -27.37
C ILE A 235 14.68 -7.93 -27.86
N GLY A 236 15.72 -8.43 -27.19
CA GLY A 236 17.11 -8.23 -27.59
C GLY A 236 17.44 -8.83 -28.95
N ILE A 237 16.97 -10.07 -29.22
CA ILE A 237 17.11 -10.73 -30.52
C ILE A 237 16.28 -10.00 -31.59
N GLY A 238 15.04 -9.60 -31.27
CA GLY A 238 14.20 -8.82 -32.17
C GLY A 238 14.82 -7.46 -32.53
N PHE A 239 15.46 -6.79 -31.57
CA PHE A 239 16.20 -5.55 -31.80
C PHE A 239 17.47 -5.78 -32.62
N LEU A 240 18.19 -6.88 -32.42
CA LEU A 240 19.36 -7.26 -33.24
C LEU A 240 18.97 -7.57 -34.69
N ILE A 241 17.85 -8.25 -34.92
CA ILE A 241 17.34 -8.51 -36.27
C ILE A 241 16.85 -7.21 -36.93
N PHE A 242 16.21 -6.33 -36.18
CA PHE A 242 15.68 -5.06 -36.69
C PHE A 242 16.78 -4.00 -36.92
N ALA A 243 17.80 -3.93 -36.05
CA ALA A 243 18.93 -3.01 -36.17
C ALA A 243 20.06 -3.55 -37.07
N GLY A 244 20.18 -4.87 -37.19
CA GLY A 244 21.09 -5.57 -38.09
C GLY A 244 20.56 -5.74 -39.52
N GLY A 245 19.35 -5.27 -39.80
CA GLY A 245 18.76 -5.18 -41.14
C GLY A 245 19.48 -4.16 -42.03
N LYS A 246 20.75 -4.41 -42.35
CA LYS A 246 21.41 -3.83 -43.52
C LYS A 246 20.85 -4.58 -44.73
N GLY A 247 20.17 -3.84 -45.60
CA GLY A 247 19.62 -4.37 -46.84
C GLY A 247 20.66 -5.20 -47.60
N GLY A 248 20.26 -6.41 -47.97
CA GLY A 248 21.07 -7.38 -48.69
C GLY A 248 20.15 -8.40 -49.34
N ASP A 249 19.82 -8.09 -50.60
CA ASP A 249 19.49 -8.96 -51.72
C ASP A 249 18.49 -10.11 -51.54
N ARG A 250 17.34 -9.91 -52.19
CA ARG A 250 16.42 -10.97 -52.59
C ARG A 250 17.11 -11.85 -53.64
N GLU A 251 17.65 -12.99 -53.23
CA GLU A 251 17.98 -14.05 -54.18
C GLU A 251 16.72 -14.86 -54.55
N HIS A 252 16.46 -14.85 -55.85
CA HIS A 252 15.52 -15.67 -56.56
C HIS A 252 15.80 -17.16 -56.33
N ILE A 253 14.80 -17.90 -55.84
CA ILE A 253 14.67 -19.33 -56.16
C ILE A 253 13.56 -19.42 -57.21
N GLY A 254 13.96 -19.79 -58.42
CA GLY A 254 13.09 -19.95 -59.56
C GLY A 254 12.25 -21.21 -59.50
N THR A 255 10.98 -21.05 -59.87
CA THR A 255 10.17 -22.10 -60.47
C THR A 255 9.33 -21.45 -61.57
N SER A 256 9.61 -21.82 -62.83
CA SER A 256 8.68 -21.65 -63.97
C SER A 256 7.42 -22.48 -63.70
N SER A 257 6.20 -22.12 -64.16
CA SER A 257 5.86 -21.81 -65.55
C SER A 257 4.55 -21.02 -65.68
N ASP A 258 4.51 -20.19 -66.74
CA ASP A 258 3.40 -19.85 -67.64
C ASP A 258 2.10 -19.21 -67.11
N ALA A 259 1.92 -17.92 -67.43
CA ALA A 259 1.17 -17.46 -68.61
C ALA A 259 0.38 -16.16 -68.36
N SER A 260 0.53 -15.22 -69.31
CA SER A 260 -0.31 -14.03 -69.58
C SER A 260 -0.30 -12.93 -68.50
N GLY A 261 0.07 -11.67 -68.76
CA GLY A 261 0.04 -10.92 -70.00
C GLY A 261 -0.85 -9.70 -69.79
N SER A 262 -0.26 -8.56 -69.40
CA SER A 262 -0.61 -7.21 -69.90
C SER A 262 0.00 -6.11 -69.03
N SER A 263 0.88 -5.37 -69.70
CA SER A 263 1.42 -4.06 -69.38
C SER A 263 0.32 -3.03 -69.07
N PHE A 264 0.57 -2.11 -68.14
CA PHE A 264 0.68 -0.68 -68.48
C PHE A 264 1.21 0.10 -67.27
N GLY A 265 2.38 0.72 -67.44
CA GLY A 265 2.91 1.70 -66.49
C GLY A 265 2.20 3.05 -66.58
N VAL A 266 2.51 3.93 -65.63
CA VAL A 266 2.96 5.32 -65.83
C VAL A 266 3.27 5.93 -64.45
N GLU A 267 4.56 5.96 -64.17
CA GLU A 267 5.37 7.12 -63.79
C GLU A 267 4.73 8.33 -63.06
N ASN A 268 5.12 8.47 -61.78
CA ASN A 268 5.82 9.62 -61.16
C ASN A 268 5.19 11.03 -61.19
N LYS A 269 4.92 11.58 -60.00
CA LYS A 269 5.28 12.97 -59.70
C LYS A 269 5.52 13.21 -58.22
N ARG A 270 6.80 13.27 -57.84
CA ARG A 270 7.26 14.00 -56.66
C ARG A 270 6.84 15.46 -56.77
N THR A 271 6.15 15.98 -55.75
CA THR A 271 6.22 17.40 -55.40
C THR A 271 6.57 17.52 -53.94
N LYS A 272 7.86 17.81 -53.70
CA LYS A 272 8.39 18.24 -52.42
C LYS A 272 8.00 19.73 -52.30
N ASN A 273 7.06 20.07 -51.44
CA ASN A 273 6.88 21.44 -50.97
C ASN A 273 7.04 21.48 -49.46
N ASN A 274 8.12 22.16 -49.06
CA ASN A 274 8.34 22.66 -47.72
C ASN A 274 7.22 23.64 -47.35
N THR A 275 6.48 23.32 -46.30
CA THR A 275 5.82 24.35 -45.49
C THR A 275 6.02 23.98 -44.03
N ASN A 276 7.18 24.41 -43.50
CA ASN A 276 7.37 24.63 -42.07
C ASN A 276 6.55 25.87 -41.68
N LYS A 277 5.30 25.66 -41.31
CA LYS A 277 4.50 26.51 -40.41
C LYS A 277 3.20 25.77 -40.12
N SER A 278 2.90 25.55 -38.84
CA SER A 278 1.76 24.77 -38.30
C SER A 278 2.03 23.32 -37.87
N LYS A 279 3.10 23.10 -37.08
CA LYS A 279 3.21 21.92 -36.19
C LYS A 279 3.67 22.31 -34.78
N GLU A 280 3.23 23.47 -34.31
CA GLU A 280 3.49 23.94 -32.95
C GLU A 280 2.21 24.43 -32.26
N GLU A 281 1.06 23.82 -32.58
CA GLU A 281 -0.20 24.08 -31.86
C GLU A 281 -1.00 22.84 -31.43
N ASN A 282 -0.57 21.62 -31.78
CA ASN A 282 -1.22 20.38 -31.32
C ASN A 282 -0.41 19.62 -30.25
N LYS A 283 0.36 20.35 -29.44
CA LYS A 283 1.01 19.81 -28.23
C LYS A 283 0.72 20.69 -27.01
N LYS A 284 -0.56 21.02 -26.83
CA LYS A 284 -1.12 21.38 -25.52
C LYS A 284 -2.34 20.50 -25.32
N MET A 285 -2.11 19.28 -24.84
CA MET A 285 -3.14 18.51 -24.15
C MET A 285 -3.54 19.35 -22.95
N ARG A 286 -4.59 20.14 -23.15
CA ARG A 286 -5.12 21.14 -22.23
C ARG A 286 -5.74 20.34 -21.09
N SER A 287 -4.94 19.97 -20.10
CA SER A 287 -5.44 19.55 -18.80
C SER A 287 -6.08 20.76 -18.12
N ASN A 288 -7.29 21.10 -18.56
CA ASN A 288 -8.16 21.93 -17.76
C ASN A 288 -8.53 21.07 -16.55
N LYS A 289 -8.11 21.46 -15.34
CA LYS A 289 -8.16 20.63 -14.11
C LYS A 289 -9.57 20.16 -13.71
N ALA A 290 -10.60 20.60 -14.44
CA ALA A 290 -12.02 20.36 -14.21
C ALA A 290 -12.73 19.67 -15.40
N SER A 291 -12.01 19.13 -16.39
CA SER A 291 -12.65 18.39 -17.49
C SER A 291 -11.78 17.27 -18.06
N ALA A 292 -12.40 16.15 -18.45
CA ALA A 292 -11.75 15.05 -19.16
C ALA A 292 -12.39 14.83 -20.53
N TYR A 293 -11.56 14.60 -21.54
CA TYR A 293 -11.98 14.14 -22.87
C TYR A 293 -11.61 12.67 -23.01
N ILE A 294 -12.56 11.84 -23.45
CA ILE A 294 -12.39 10.39 -23.54
C ILE A 294 -12.56 9.96 -24.98
N SER A 295 -11.49 9.41 -25.57
CA SER A 295 -11.49 8.75 -26.88
C SER A 295 -12.14 7.36 -26.81
N ASN A 296 -12.80 6.94 -27.88
CA ASN A 296 -13.32 5.57 -28.07
C ASN A 296 -14.34 5.13 -27.00
N LEU A 297 -15.17 6.06 -26.50
CA LEU A 297 -16.19 5.78 -25.49
C LEU A 297 -17.31 4.89 -26.07
N ASN A 298 -17.57 3.75 -25.42
CA ASN A 298 -18.60 2.76 -25.81
C ASN A 298 -18.44 2.15 -27.21
N GLU A 299 -17.23 2.21 -27.79
CA GLU A 299 -16.91 1.52 -29.05
C GLU A 299 -16.54 0.05 -28.79
N ALA A 300 -16.51 -0.78 -29.85
CA ALA A 300 -16.10 -2.19 -29.74
C ALA A 300 -14.64 -2.27 -29.28
N LEU A 301 -14.38 -2.93 -28.13
CA LEU A 301 -13.10 -2.92 -27.41
C LEU A 301 -12.64 -1.52 -26.93
N GLY A 302 -13.57 -0.57 -26.86
CA GLY A 302 -13.33 0.79 -26.42
C GLY A 302 -13.42 0.97 -24.91
N ILE A 303 -13.41 2.23 -24.51
CA ILE A 303 -13.44 2.64 -23.12
C ILE A 303 -14.88 2.66 -22.61
N GLN A 304 -15.11 2.11 -21.42
CA GLN A 304 -16.39 2.15 -20.72
C GLN A 304 -16.27 2.96 -19.43
N LEU A 305 -17.37 3.60 -19.03
CA LEU A 305 -17.47 4.35 -17.79
C LEU A 305 -18.41 3.65 -16.82
N PHE A 306 -18.03 3.62 -15.54
CA PHE A 306 -18.85 3.05 -14.48
C PHE A 306 -18.89 3.94 -13.24
N LYS A 307 -20.03 3.95 -12.54
CA LYS A 307 -20.15 4.41 -11.15
C LYS A 307 -19.73 3.27 -10.23
N VAL A 308 -18.82 3.54 -9.31
CA VAL A 308 -18.26 2.56 -8.39
C VAL A 308 -18.40 3.05 -6.95
N HIS A 309 -18.89 2.18 -6.07
CA HIS A 309 -18.91 2.42 -4.64
C HIS A 309 -17.50 2.34 -4.08
N GLY A 310 -17.02 3.44 -3.50
CA GLY A 310 -15.69 3.55 -2.92
C GLY A 310 -15.73 3.65 -1.40
N THR A 311 -14.71 3.11 -0.72
CA THR A 311 -14.56 3.20 0.74
C THR A 311 -14.52 4.65 1.26
N PHE A 312 -14.13 5.60 0.41
CA PHE A 312 -14.03 7.02 0.73
C PHE A 312 -14.99 7.89 -0.13
N GLY A 313 -16.08 7.28 -0.61
CA GLY A 313 -17.10 7.92 -1.44
C GLY A 313 -17.13 7.43 -2.88
N ASP A 314 -18.30 7.57 -3.52
CA ASP A 314 -18.57 7.11 -4.86
C ASP A 314 -17.79 7.88 -5.93
N TYR A 315 -17.38 7.19 -6.99
CA TYR A 315 -16.56 7.78 -8.04
C TYR A 315 -16.88 7.22 -9.43
N ILE A 316 -16.44 7.97 -10.43
CA ILE A 316 -16.48 7.55 -11.84
C ILE A 316 -15.16 6.87 -12.18
N GLU A 317 -15.28 5.63 -12.63
CA GLU A 317 -14.18 4.79 -13.10
C GLU A 317 -14.25 4.64 -14.61
N LEU A 318 -13.08 4.69 -15.23
CA LEU A 318 -12.83 4.34 -16.61
C LEU A 318 -12.26 2.93 -16.68
N ASP A 319 -12.89 2.07 -17.48
CA ASP A 319 -12.46 0.69 -17.75
C ASP A 319 -12.14 0.54 -19.23
N ASN A 320 -10.91 0.12 -19.55
CA ASN A 320 -10.48 -0.18 -20.92
C ASN A 320 -10.17 -1.67 -21.12
N HIS A 321 -10.86 -2.55 -20.38
CA HIS A 321 -10.71 -4.01 -20.34
C HIS A 321 -9.35 -4.54 -19.86
N LEU A 322 -8.32 -3.69 -19.79
CA LEU A 322 -6.96 -4.01 -19.33
C LEU A 322 -6.64 -3.32 -17.99
N VAL A 323 -7.17 -2.12 -17.77
CA VAL A 323 -6.90 -1.27 -16.61
C VAL A 323 -8.12 -0.45 -16.24
N ASN A 324 -8.33 -0.32 -14.93
CA ASN A 324 -9.34 0.53 -14.33
C ASN A 324 -8.68 1.79 -13.77
N ARG A 325 -9.26 2.97 -14.03
CA ARG A 325 -8.75 4.25 -13.56
C ARG A 325 -9.86 5.15 -13.05
N LYS A 326 -9.72 5.65 -11.83
CA LYS A 326 -10.59 6.70 -11.27
C LYS A 326 -10.38 8.03 -11.99
N ILE A 327 -11.46 8.64 -12.48
CA ILE A 327 -11.45 9.95 -13.14
C ILE A 327 -11.81 11.07 -12.17
N CYS A 328 -12.96 10.99 -11.54
CA CYS A 328 -13.48 12.02 -10.64
C CYS A 328 -14.41 11.40 -9.59
N SER A 329 -14.72 12.13 -8.51
CA SER A 329 -15.80 11.72 -7.59
C SER A 329 -17.16 11.92 -8.25
N LEU A 330 -18.13 11.08 -7.89
CA LEU A 330 -19.50 11.18 -8.40
C LEU A 330 -20.11 12.55 -8.06
N GLU A 331 -19.87 13.01 -6.83
CA GLU A 331 -20.28 14.33 -6.36
C GLU A 331 -19.73 15.48 -7.21
N ALA A 332 -18.49 15.37 -7.71
CA ALA A 332 -17.89 16.42 -8.53
C ALA A 332 -18.55 16.51 -9.93
N LEU A 333 -18.94 15.36 -10.49
CA LEU A 333 -19.67 15.31 -11.77
C LEU A 333 -21.11 15.83 -11.60
N GLU A 334 -21.79 15.45 -10.53
CA GLU A 334 -23.18 15.86 -10.28
C GLU A 334 -23.32 17.34 -9.92
N LYS A 335 -22.35 17.91 -9.20
CA LYS A 335 -22.32 19.34 -8.86
C LYS A 335 -21.73 20.21 -9.97
N GLY A 336 -21.43 19.64 -11.15
CA GLY A 336 -20.84 20.36 -12.28
C GLY A 336 -19.45 20.95 -11.98
N LYS A 337 -18.71 20.38 -11.03
CA LYS A 337 -17.33 20.78 -10.72
C LYS A 337 -16.32 20.05 -11.62
N PHE A 338 -16.74 18.97 -12.26
CA PHE A 338 -15.96 18.21 -13.21
C PHE A 338 -16.83 17.79 -14.40
N HIS A 339 -16.35 17.99 -15.62
CA HIS A 339 -17.09 17.69 -16.85
C HIS A 339 -16.41 16.58 -17.64
N ILE A 340 -17.17 15.65 -18.21
CA ILE A 340 -16.66 14.56 -19.05
C ILE A 340 -17.20 14.76 -20.45
N TYR A 341 -16.32 14.72 -21.45
CA TYR A 341 -16.69 14.87 -22.86
C TYR A 341 -16.25 13.63 -23.66
N ASP A 342 -17.09 13.19 -24.59
CA ASP A 342 -16.69 12.28 -25.65
C ASP A 342 -15.82 13.06 -26.65
N GLU A 343 -14.57 12.64 -26.84
CA GLU A 343 -13.60 13.33 -27.68
C GLU A 343 -14.00 13.33 -29.17
N ARG A 344 -14.74 12.31 -29.63
CA ARG A 344 -15.15 12.19 -31.03
C ARG A 344 -16.31 13.13 -31.37
N THR A 345 -17.26 13.27 -30.45
CA THR A 345 -18.48 14.06 -30.68
C THR A 345 -18.46 15.44 -30.01
N GLY A 346 -17.52 15.67 -29.09
CA GLY A 346 -17.48 16.85 -28.23
C GLY A 346 -18.64 16.92 -27.24
N ARG A 347 -19.47 15.87 -27.14
CA ARG A 347 -20.67 15.84 -26.31
C ARG A 347 -20.32 15.59 -24.84
N GLU A 348 -20.95 16.33 -23.94
CA GLU A 348 -20.82 16.09 -22.50
C GLU A 348 -21.60 14.85 -22.05
N ILE A 349 -20.97 14.02 -21.23
CA ILE A 349 -21.51 12.80 -20.64
C ILE A 349 -21.97 13.09 -19.20
N LYS A 350 -23.25 12.90 -18.92
CA LYS A 350 -23.84 13.15 -17.60
C LYS A 350 -23.80 11.91 -16.70
N SER A 351 -23.83 12.12 -15.37
CA SER A 351 -23.85 11.04 -14.35
C SER A 351 -24.97 10.00 -14.57
N ILE A 352 -26.13 10.45 -15.10
CA ILE A 352 -27.27 9.57 -15.38
C ILE A 352 -27.02 8.59 -16.53
N GLU A 353 -26.10 8.92 -17.44
CA GLU A 353 -25.74 8.09 -18.59
C GLU A 353 -24.70 7.02 -18.23
N VAL A 354 -24.04 7.18 -17.08
CA VAL A 354 -23.02 6.24 -16.59
C VAL A 354 -23.70 5.15 -15.74
N PRO A 355 -23.58 3.86 -16.09
CA PRO A 355 -24.16 2.78 -15.31
C PRO A 355 -23.37 2.49 -14.03
N TRP A 356 -24.02 1.87 -13.04
CA TRP A 356 -23.31 1.30 -11.89
C TRP A 356 -22.56 0.04 -12.29
N LYS A 357 -21.32 -0.11 -11.80
CA LYS A 357 -20.55 -1.34 -11.98
C LYS A 357 -21.26 -2.47 -11.23
N LYS A 358 -21.62 -3.53 -11.95
CA LYS A 358 -22.21 -4.72 -11.31
C LYS A 358 -21.16 -5.34 -10.39
N GLU A 359 -21.50 -5.52 -9.12
CA GLU A 359 -20.66 -6.27 -8.18
C GLU A 359 -20.51 -7.71 -8.69
N LYS A 360 -19.27 -8.22 -8.63
CA LYS A 360 -18.93 -9.59 -9.04
C LYS A 360 -18.81 -10.48 -7.83
#